data_AF-A0A0M2PTV4-F1
#
_entry.id   AF-A0A0M2PTV4-F1
#
_cell.length_a   1.000
_cell.length_b   1.000
_cell.length_c   1.000
_cell.angle_alpha   90.00
_cell.angle_beta   90.00
_cell.angle_gamma   90.00
#
_symmetry.space_group_name_H-M   'P 1'
#
loop_
_entity.id
_entity.type
_entity.pdbx_description
1 polymer ?
#
loop_
_entity_poly.entity_id
_entity_poly.type
_entity_poly.pdbx_seq_one_letter_code
_entity_poly.pdbx_strand_id
1 'polypeptide(L)'
;MTQLEDFTRGVTVKGILPNHNVTVVDVKWHNGDAVELIYKDLNGQPHIHLLLRDDESTLEIVTAGQPWSFDGDGGLLRLVSEAYRIRLAHLFDPLLAVHTSLVEPLPHQITAVYSEMLTRQPLRFLLADDPGAGKTIMAGLQQS
;
A
#
# COMPACT_ATOMS: atom_id res chain seq x y z
N MET A 1 -23.31 26.72 -3.89
CA MET A 1 -22.58 27.85 -4.51
C MET A 1 -21.14 27.68 -4.10
N THR A 2 -20.27 27.41 -5.05
CA THR A 2 -18.82 27.34 -4.85
C THR A 2 -18.29 28.75 -4.69
N GLN A 3 -17.59 29.05 -3.61
CA GLN A 3 -16.95 30.35 -3.43
C GLN A 3 -15.51 30.28 -3.91
N LEU A 4 -14.94 31.41 -4.38
CA LEU A 4 -13.51 31.47 -4.71
C LEU A 4 -12.60 31.10 -3.54
N GLU A 5 -13.11 31.20 -2.31
CA GLU A 5 -12.44 30.82 -1.05
C GLU A 5 -12.21 29.31 -0.93
N ASP A 6 -13.03 28.49 -1.60
CA ASP A 6 -12.93 27.02 -1.58
C ASP A 6 -11.82 26.50 -2.52
N PHE A 7 -11.27 27.36 -3.37
CA PHE A 7 -10.20 27.04 -4.31
C PHE A 7 -8.88 27.00 -3.55
N THR A 8 -8.52 25.80 -3.11
CA THR A 8 -7.23 25.53 -2.45
C THR A 8 -6.32 24.70 -3.36
N ARG A 9 -5.01 24.73 -3.08
CA ARG A 9 -4.02 23.95 -3.84
C ARG A 9 -4.39 22.46 -3.82
N GLY A 10 -4.47 21.85 -5.00
CA GLY A 10 -4.78 20.43 -5.20
C GLY A 10 -6.24 20.12 -5.48
N VAL A 11 -7.14 21.11 -5.42
CA VAL A 11 -8.57 20.92 -5.76
C VAL A 11 -8.74 20.70 -7.26
N THR A 12 -9.66 19.82 -7.63
CA THR A 12 -10.06 19.63 -9.03
C THR A 12 -11.32 20.44 -9.33
N VAL A 13 -11.21 21.32 -10.31
CA VAL A 13 -12.27 22.27 -10.69
C VAL A 13 -12.74 21.97 -12.10
N LYS A 14 -14.05 22.08 -12.33
CA LYS A 14 -14.69 22.06 -13.63
C LYS A 14 -15.28 23.43 -13.94
N GLY A 15 -15.26 23.82 -15.21
CA GLY A 15 -15.79 25.10 -15.70
C GLY A 15 -14.73 26.09 -16.18
N ILE A 16 -13.45 25.92 -15.81
CA ILE A 16 -12.35 26.77 -16.30
C ILE A 16 -12.03 26.51 -17.77
N LEU A 17 -12.02 25.23 -18.18
CA LEU A 17 -11.90 24.83 -19.57
C LEU A 17 -13.19 24.13 -20.02
N PRO A 18 -13.69 24.42 -21.23
CA PRO A 18 -14.83 23.70 -21.77
C PRO A 18 -14.50 22.20 -21.90
N ASN A 19 -15.33 21.37 -21.27
CA ASN A 19 -15.25 19.90 -21.23
C ASN A 19 -14.08 19.26 -20.47
N HIS A 20 -13.25 20.02 -19.77
CA HIS A 20 -12.07 19.47 -19.08
C HIS A 20 -12.03 19.89 -17.61
N ASN A 21 -11.64 18.95 -16.75
CA ASN A 21 -11.36 19.22 -15.35
C ASN A 21 -9.90 19.63 -15.22
N VAL A 22 -9.63 20.62 -14.39
CA VAL A 22 -8.27 21.13 -14.16
C VAL A 22 -7.90 21.01 -12.69
N THR A 23 -6.61 20.75 -12.44
CA THR A 23 -6.09 20.64 -11.07
C THR A 23 -5.44 21.95 -10.67
N VAL A 24 -5.92 22.54 -9.59
CA VAL A 24 -5.37 23.78 -9.04
C VAL A 24 -3.99 23.53 -8.46
N VAL A 25 -2.98 24.24 -8.96
CA VAL A 25 -1.61 24.20 -8.44
C VAL A 25 -1.38 25.31 -7.43
N ASP A 26 -1.87 26.51 -7.72
CA ASP A 26 -1.75 27.68 -6.86
C ASP A 26 -2.89 28.68 -7.06
N VAL A 27 -3.16 29.47 -6.03
CA VAL A 27 -4.23 30.47 -6.00
C VAL A 27 -3.68 31.75 -5.40
N LYS A 28 -3.70 32.85 -6.16
CA LYS A 28 -3.19 34.15 -5.71
C LYS A 28 -4.29 35.21 -5.79
N TRP A 29 -4.64 35.75 -4.63
CA TRP A 29 -5.66 36.79 -4.51
C TRP A 29 -5.10 38.16 -4.90
N HIS A 30 -5.88 38.91 -5.69
CA HIS A 30 -5.63 40.30 -6.05
C HIS A 30 -6.85 41.15 -5.66
N ASN A 31 -6.63 42.15 -4.81
CA ASN A 31 -7.63 43.16 -4.42
C ASN A 31 -9.00 42.64 -3.93
N GLY A 32 -9.09 41.40 -3.42
CA GLY A 32 -10.29 40.84 -2.76
C GLY A 32 -11.42 40.36 -3.67
N ASP A 33 -11.45 40.81 -4.94
CA ASP A 33 -12.49 40.48 -5.92
C ASP A 33 -11.98 39.69 -7.14
N ALA A 34 -10.65 39.53 -7.27
CA ALA A 34 -10.03 38.77 -8.34
C ALA A 34 -9.04 37.74 -7.80
N VAL A 35 -9.01 36.58 -8.44
CA VAL A 35 -8.13 35.45 -8.09
C VAL A 35 -7.38 35.01 -9.34
N GLU A 36 -6.06 35.06 -9.27
CA GLU A 36 -5.18 34.48 -10.27
C GLU A 36 -4.97 32.99 -9.93
N LEU A 37 -5.55 32.12 -10.76
CA LEU A 37 -5.51 30.68 -10.61
C LEU A 37 -4.43 30.09 -11.52
N ILE A 38 -3.47 29.40 -10.91
CA ILE A 38 -2.47 28.59 -11.63
C ILE A 38 -2.96 27.14 -11.56
N TYR A 39 -3.24 26.54 -12.71
CA TYR A 39 -3.74 25.17 -12.79
C TYR A 39 -2.96 24.35 -13.81
N LYS A 40 -3.10 23.02 -13.73
CA LYS A 40 -2.62 22.08 -14.75
C LYS A 40 -3.79 21.48 -15.51
N ASP A 41 -3.69 21.46 -16.83
CA ASP A 41 -4.59 20.70 -17.71
C ASP A 41 -4.35 19.18 -17.57
N LEU A 42 -5.20 18.34 -18.17
CA LEU A 42 -5.04 16.88 -18.26
C LEU A 42 -3.66 16.48 -18.83
N ASN A 43 -3.09 17.31 -19.70
CA ASN A 43 -1.76 17.09 -20.28
C ASN A 43 -0.61 17.49 -19.33
N GLY A 44 -0.91 17.96 -18.11
CA GLY A 44 0.07 18.38 -17.12
C GLY A 44 0.71 19.75 -17.38
N GLN A 45 0.28 20.46 -18.43
CA GLN A 45 0.79 21.78 -18.76
C GLN A 45 0.21 22.84 -17.81
N PRO A 46 1.06 23.69 -17.19
CA PRO A 46 0.60 24.75 -16.32
C PRO A 46 0.06 25.92 -17.13
N HIS A 47 -1.10 26.43 -16.72
CA HIS A 47 -1.74 27.62 -17.28
C HIS A 47 -2.12 28.58 -16.15
N ILE A 48 -2.26 29.86 -16.50
CA ILE A 48 -2.67 30.94 -15.61
C ILE A 48 -4.00 31.48 -16.11
N HIS A 49 -4.96 31.65 -15.22
CA HIS A 49 -6.27 32.21 -15.53
C HIS A 49 -6.74 33.14 -14.41
N LEU A 50 -7.24 34.31 -14.78
CA LEU A 50 -7.77 35.29 -13.84
C LEU A 50 -9.28 35.06 -13.71
N LEU A 51 -9.74 34.73 -12.51
CA LEU A 51 -11.14 34.55 -12.17
C LEU A 51 -11.65 35.76 -11.37
N LEU A 52 -12.87 36.19 -11.66
CA LEU A 52 -13.58 37.23 -10.91
C LEU A 52 -14.72 36.61 -10.11
N ARG A 53 -15.25 37.32 -9.11
CA ARG A 53 -16.42 36.86 -8.33
C ARG A 53 -17.65 36.55 -9.20
N ASP A 54 -17.82 37.25 -10.32
CA ASP A 54 -18.92 36.99 -11.26
C ASP A 54 -18.83 35.59 -11.92
N ASP A 55 -17.62 35.04 -12.03
CA ASP A 55 -17.36 33.73 -12.62
C ASP A 55 -17.68 32.57 -11.67
N GLU A 56 -17.90 32.83 -10.36
CA GLU A 56 -18.20 31.81 -9.34
C GLU A 56 -19.41 30.94 -9.70
N SER A 57 -20.39 31.52 -10.39
CA SER A 57 -21.61 30.82 -10.81
C SER A 57 -21.38 29.74 -11.87
N THR A 58 -20.27 29.81 -12.60
CA THR A 58 -19.92 28.89 -13.70
C THR A 58 -18.98 27.77 -13.29
N LEU A 59 -18.43 27.86 -12.09
CA LEU A 59 -17.39 26.95 -11.59
C LEU A 59 -18.01 25.88 -10.68
N GLU A 60 -17.46 24.68 -10.73
CA GLU A 60 -17.89 23.56 -9.89
C GLU A 60 -16.65 22.80 -9.38
N ILE A 61 -16.57 22.58 -8.07
CA ILE A 61 -15.50 21.77 -7.45
C ILE A 61 -15.91 20.30 -7.53
N VAL A 62 -15.19 19.52 -8.33
CA VAL A 62 -15.49 18.10 -8.58
C VAL A 62 -14.85 17.19 -7.54
N THR A 63 -13.64 17.51 -7.10
CA THR A 63 -12.93 16.77 -6.06
C THR A 63 -12.34 17.76 -5.07
N ALA A 64 -12.87 17.76 -3.84
CA ALA A 64 -12.26 18.44 -2.72
C ALA A 64 -11.09 17.60 -2.21
N GLY A 65 -9.86 18.06 -2.44
CA GLY A 65 -8.68 17.53 -1.75
C GLY A 65 -7.60 16.90 -2.61
N GLN A 66 -6.42 16.80 -2.00
CA GLN A 66 -5.20 16.28 -2.60
C GLN A 66 -5.32 14.76 -2.83
N PRO A 67 -5.04 14.26 -4.05
CA PRO A 67 -4.94 12.81 -4.28
C PRO A 67 -3.80 12.13 -3.50
N TRP A 68 -2.96 12.89 -2.80
CA TRP A 68 -1.85 12.45 -1.94
C TRP A 68 -1.96 13.05 -0.54
N SER A 69 -3.16 13.06 0.05
CA SER A 69 -3.30 13.42 1.45
C SER A 69 -2.66 12.33 2.33
N PHE A 70 -1.62 12.69 3.09
CA PHE A 70 -1.02 11.83 4.12
C PHE A 70 -1.79 11.93 5.45
N ASP A 71 -3.11 12.11 5.36
CA ASP A 71 -4.03 12.27 6.49
C ASP A 71 -4.65 10.93 6.94
N GLY A 72 -4.24 9.82 6.32
CA GLY A 72 -4.65 8.48 6.71
C GLY A 72 -4.21 8.12 8.13
N ASP A 73 -4.96 7.21 8.77
CA ASP A 73 -4.66 6.73 10.12
C ASP A 73 -3.33 5.95 10.14
N GLY A 74 -2.30 6.58 10.72
CA GLY A 74 -0.98 5.97 10.89
C GLY A 74 -0.99 4.71 11.76
N GLY A 75 -1.95 4.58 12.68
CA GLY A 75 -2.15 3.37 13.49
C GLY A 75 -2.58 2.18 12.63
N LEU A 76 -3.56 2.39 11.74
CA LEU A 76 -3.99 1.36 10.79
C LEU A 76 -2.89 0.99 9.80
N LEU A 77 -2.14 1.98 9.29
CA LEU A 77 -1.00 1.73 8.40
C LEU A 77 0.05 0.84 9.08
N ARG A 78 0.39 1.15 10.34
CA ARG A 78 1.34 0.36 11.13
C ARG A 78 0.84 -1.05 11.36
N LEU A 79 -0.43 -1.21 11.73
CA LEU A 79 -1.03 -2.52 12.00
C LEU A 79 -0.98 -3.42 10.76
N VAL A 80 -1.40 -2.90 9.60
CA VAL A 80 -1.36 -3.65 8.34
C VAL A 80 0.07 -3.98 7.94
N SER A 81 1.01 -3.04 8.10
CA SER A 81 2.43 -3.28 7.81
C SER A 81 3.02 -4.40 8.67
N GLU A 82 2.73 -4.43 9.97
CA GLU A 82 3.16 -5.51 10.86
C GLU A 82 2.51 -6.86 10.51
N ALA A 83 1.22 -6.86 10.19
CA ALA A 83 0.53 -8.07 9.74
C ALA A 83 1.16 -8.63 8.46
N TYR A 84 1.51 -7.76 7.51
CA TYR A 84 2.24 -8.15 6.30
C TYR A 84 3.63 -8.69 6.61
N ARG A 85 4.39 -8.05 7.50
CA ARG A 85 5.72 -8.51 7.93
C ARG A 85 5.67 -9.92 8.50
N ILE A 86 4.71 -10.21 9.37
CA ILE A 86 4.52 -11.55 9.96
C ILE A 86 4.11 -12.55 8.89
N ARG A 87 3.11 -12.20 8.06
CA ARG A 87 2.60 -13.09 7.01
C ARG A 87 3.68 -13.48 6.00
N LEU A 88 4.57 -12.56 5.67
CA LEU A 88 5.64 -12.76 4.67
C LEU A 88 6.96 -13.23 5.27
N ALA A 89 7.05 -13.42 6.59
CA ALA A 89 8.28 -13.86 7.25
C ALA A 89 8.84 -15.17 6.66
N HIS A 90 7.95 -16.08 6.23
CA HIS A 90 8.32 -17.38 5.65
C HIS A 90 9.12 -17.27 4.33
N LEU A 91 9.07 -16.12 3.63
CA LEU A 91 9.88 -15.90 2.44
C LEU A 91 11.35 -15.63 2.77
N PHE A 92 11.62 -15.15 3.99
CA PHE A 92 12.96 -14.75 4.44
C PHE A 92 13.55 -15.74 5.44
N ASP A 93 12.72 -16.61 6.01
CA ASP A 93 13.15 -17.70 6.88
C ASP A 93 12.55 -19.04 6.37
N PRO A 94 13.36 -19.85 5.65
CA PRO A 94 12.96 -21.17 5.18
C PRO A 94 12.64 -22.16 6.31
N LEU A 95 13.08 -21.88 7.54
CA LEU A 95 12.87 -22.72 8.72
C LEU A 95 11.85 -22.10 9.70
N LEU A 96 11.05 -21.11 9.27
CA LEU A 96 10.08 -20.44 10.14
C LEU A 96 9.14 -21.43 10.85
N ALA A 97 8.73 -22.51 10.17
CA ALA A 97 7.88 -23.56 10.73
C ALA A 97 8.59 -24.35 11.84
N VAL A 98 9.91 -24.54 11.76
CA VAL A 98 10.72 -25.16 12.81
C VAL A 98 10.86 -24.23 14.01
N HIS A 99 11.13 -22.95 13.76
CA HIS A 99 11.33 -21.95 14.82
C HIS A 99 10.06 -21.60 15.59
N THR A 100 8.88 -21.87 15.03
CA THR A 100 7.58 -21.68 15.69
C THR A 100 6.97 -22.97 16.22
N SER A 101 7.66 -24.10 16.03
CA SER A 101 7.22 -25.41 16.54
C SER A 101 7.48 -25.54 18.04
N LEU A 102 6.60 -26.27 18.73
CA LEU A 102 6.78 -26.67 20.13
C LEU A 102 7.77 -27.84 20.29
N VAL A 103 8.37 -28.29 19.19
CA VAL A 103 9.29 -29.41 19.16
C VAL A 103 10.72 -28.86 19.05
N GLU A 104 11.65 -29.42 19.81
CA GLU A 104 13.09 -29.16 19.70
C GLU A 104 13.76 -30.27 18.88
N PRO A 105 13.78 -30.20 17.53
CA PRO A 105 14.41 -31.23 16.72
C PRO A 105 15.93 -31.12 16.74
N LEU A 106 16.58 -32.28 16.63
CA LEU A 106 18.03 -32.37 16.51
C LEU A 106 18.48 -31.91 15.12
N PRO A 107 19.73 -31.41 14.96
CA PRO A 107 20.23 -30.90 13.69
C PRO A 107 20.08 -31.86 12.50
N HIS A 108 20.28 -33.17 12.72
CA HIS A 108 20.14 -34.17 11.66
C HIS A 108 18.68 -34.38 11.24
N GLN A 109 17.71 -34.17 12.14
CA GLN A 109 16.28 -34.30 11.88
C GLN A 109 15.76 -33.13 11.01
N ILE A 110 16.26 -31.90 11.25
CA ILE A 110 15.94 -30.73 10.44
C ILE A 110 16.43 -30.94 8.99
N THR A 111 17.70 -31.34 8.83
CA THR A 111 18.29 -31.59 7.50
C THR A 111 17.57 -32.72 6.76
N ALA A 112 17.22 -33.81 7.44
CA ALA A 112 16.49 -34.92 6.83
C ALA A 112 15.13 -34.46 6.29
N VAL A 113 14.38 -33.63 7.04
CA VAL A 113 13.03 -33.23 6.65
C VAL A 113 13.03 -32.07 5.66
N TYR A 114 13.69 -30.95 5.99
CA TYR A 114 13.57 -29.69 5.22
C TYR A 114 14.49 -29.63 4.00
N SER A 115 15.63 -30.32 4.01
CA SER A 115 16.56 -30.33 2.87
C SER A 115 16.35 -31.52 1.94
N GLU A 116 16.09 -32.71 2.49
CA GLU A 116 16.04 -33.94 1.70
C GLU A 116 14.62 -34.44 1.40
N MET A 117 13.67 -34.29 2.34
CA MET A 117 12.32 -34.84 2.17
C MET A 117 11.35 -33.89 1.45
N LEU A 118 11.19 -32.67 1.95
CA LEU A 118 10.25 -31.69 1.40
C LEU A 118 10.60 -31.23 -0.03
N THR A 119 11.83 -31.44 -0.47
CA THR A 119 12.32 -31.06 -1.80
C THR A 119 11.96 -32.07 -2.91
N ARG A 120 11.43 -33.25 -2.56
CA ARG A 120 11.09 -34.29 -3.56
C ARG A 120 9.60 -34.36 -3.84
N GLN A 121 9.21 -34.11 -5.11
CA GLN A 121 7.86 -34.38 -5.61
C GLN A 121 7.86 -35.54 -6.61
N PRO A 122 7.09 -36.62 -6.39
CA PRO A 122 6.22 -36.88 -5.23
C PRO A 122 6.99 -37.34 -3.98
N LEU A 123 6.51 -36.93 -2.79
CA LEU A 123 7.10 -37.29 -1.51
C LEU A 123 6.92 -38.78 -1.21
N ARG A 124 7.99 -39.57 -1.31
CA ARG A 124 8.02 -41.00 -0.94
C ARG A 124 9.33 -41.32 -0.23
N PHE A 125 9.24 -41.65 1.06
CA PHE A 125 10.41 -41.96 1.88
C PHE A 125 10.14 -43.10 2.86
N LEU A 126 11.19 -43.86 3.18
CA LEU A 126 11.22 -44.84 4.26
C LEU A 126 12.15 -44.31 5.36
N LEU A 127 11.60 -44.03 6.53
CA LEU A 127 12.38 -43.66 7.71
C LEU A 127 12.83 -44.93 8.43
N ALA A 128 14.10 -45.30 8.26
CA ALA A 128 14.66 -46.56 8.78
C ALA A 128 15.76 -46.35 9.85
N ASP A 129 15.68 -45.29 10.65
CA ASP A 129 16.66 -45.03 11.71
C ASP A 129 16.58 -46.06 12.86
N ASP A 130 17.48 -45.97 13.83
CA ASP A 130 17.44 -46.76 15.06
C ASP A 130 16.21 -46.42 15.95
N PRO A 131 15.72 -47.37 16.78
CA PRO A 131 14.66 -47.09 17.75
C PRO A 131 15.06 -45.92 18.67
N GLY A 132 14.15 -44.95 18.85
CA GLY A 132 14.42 -43.76 19.67
C GLY A 132 15.09 -42.57 18.95
N ALA A 133 15.50 -42.71 17.68
CA ALA A 133 16.10 -41.63 16.89
C ALA A 133 15.14 -40.48 16.47
N GLY A 134 13.90 -40.48 16.98
CA GLY A 134 12.93 -39.40 16.74
C GLY A 134 12.24 -39.42 15.37
N LYS A 135 12.01 -40.61 14.79
CA LYS A 135 11.18 -40.77 13.58
C LYS A 135 9.79 -40.13 13.69
N THR A 136 9.18 -40.18 14.87
CA THR A 136 7.88 -39.54 15.14
C THR A 136 7.97 -38.01 15.11
N ILE A 137 9.08 -37.44 15.61
CA ILE A 137 9.35 -35.99 15.53
C ILE A 137 9.55 -35.57 14.07
N MET A 138 10.31 -36.34 13.29
CA MET A 138 10.52 -36.09 11.87
C MET A 138 9.22 -36.16 11.05
N ALA A 139 8.33 -37.09 11.36
CA ALA A 139 7.00 -37.16 10.72
C ALA A 139 6.12 -35.95 11.08
N GLY A 140 6.20 -35.43 12.31
CA GLY A 140 5.47 -34.24 12.74
C GLY A 140 5.95 -32.96 12.03
N LEU A 141 7.26 -32.83 11.81
CA LEU A 141 7.86 -31.69 11.09
C LEU A 141 7.49 -31.64 9.60
N GLN A 142 7.00 -32.73 9.00
CA GLN A 142 6.53 -32.74 7.62
C GLN A 142 5.13 -32.13 7.45
N GLN A 143 4.36 -31.97 8.54
CA GLN A 143 2.98 -31.49 8.50
C GLN A 143 2.84 -30.03 8.96
N SER A 144 3.91 -29.42 9.46
CA SER A 144 3.99 -28.01 9.85
C SER A 144 4.46 -27.15 8.69
#